data_AF-A0A4S9UR02-F1
#
_entry.id   AF-A0A4S9UR02-F1
#
_cell.length_a   1.000
_cell.length_b   1.000
_cell.length_c   1.000
_cell.angle_alpha   90.00
_cell.angle_beta   90.00
_cell.angle_gamma   90.00
#
_symmetry.space_group_name_H-M   'P 1'
#
loop_
_entity.id
_entity.type
_entity.pdbx_description
1 polymer ?
#
loop_
_entity_poly.entity_id
_entity_poly.type
_entity_poly.pdbx_seq_one_letter_code
_entity_poly.pdbx_strand_id
1 'polypeptide(L)'
;MSGNLSNAAEDRKARLAALKSLKRKQPSDPTEADDNTLTSEDPAQSADVSSIILSGRNYDATTRAPKLGFENDPSAQENTLETKAQELAAATKKQAEEEAAAQDKPLDLFKLQPKKPNWDLKRDLDRKLDILNVRTDNAIAKLVRQRIAAAQAEKRKGTGVTTGNEGEAVGMEGAELLEATNLREKEDEEEARREEEAQADLLDGS
;
A
#
# COMPACT_ATOMS: atom_id res chain seq x y z
N MET A 1 32.43 8.87 73.63
CA MET A 1 32.25 8.87 72.16
C MET A 1 30.77 9.01 71.78
N SER A 2 30.04 10.02 72.28
CA SER A 2 28.58 10.20 72.00
C SER A 2 28.26 11.49 71.23
N GLY A 3 29.16 12.48 71.24
CA GLY A 3 28.92 13.80 70.62
C GLY A 3 28.99 13.83 69.08
N ASN A 4 29.65 12.85 68.43
CA ASN A 4 29.77 12.85 66.97
C ASN A 4 28.46 12.43 66.27
N LEU A 5 27.65 11.58 66.91
CA LEU A 5 26.38 11.12 66.33
C LEU A 5 25.27 12.17 66.49
N SER A 6 25.24 12.89 67.63
CA SER A 6 24.31 13.98 67.85
C SER A 6 24.56 15.14 66.89
N ASN A 7 25.82 15.53 66.69
CA ASN A 7 26.16 16.61 65.75
C ASN A 7 25.81 16.23 64.30
N ALA A 8 26.05 14.99 63.88
CA ALA A 8 25.66 14.52 62.55
C ALA A 8 24.13 14.51 62.34
N ALA A 9 23.36 14.22 63.39
CA ALA A 9 21.90 14.27 63.34
C ALA A 9 21.38 15.72 63.23
N GLU A 10 21.99 16.65 63.95
CA GLU A 10 21.67 18.08 63.88
C GLU A 10 22.00 18.67 62.50
N ASP A 11 23.15 18.32 61.91
CA ASP A 11 23.53 18.72 60.55
C ASP A 11 22.56 18.20 59.49
N ARG A 12 22.11 16.95 59.61
CA ARG A 12 21.10 16.37 58.71
C ARG A 12 19.76 17.08 58.86
N LYS A 13 19.34 17.38 60.09
CA LYS A 13 18.10 18.11 60.38
C LYS A 13 18.15 19.53 59.81
N ALA A 14 19.27 20.22 59.96
CA ALA A 14 19.49 21.55 59.39
C ALA A 14 19.45 21.53 57.85
N ARG A 15 20.12 20.56 57.21
CA ARG A 15 20.05 20.36 55.75
C ARG A 15 18.62 20.11 55.27
N LEU A 16 17.87 19.22 55.93
CA LEU A 16 16.50 18.92 55.55
C LEU A 16 15.55 20.13 55.74
N ALA A 17 15.79 20.96 56.76
CA ALA A 17 15.04 22.19 56.96
C ALA A 17 15.31 23.22 55.85
N ALA A 18 16.57 23.35 55.41
CA ALA A 18 16.95 24.20 54.28
C ALA A 18 16.34 23.72 52.96
N LEU A 19 16.31 22.41 52.71
CA LEU A 19 15.65 21.85 51.52
C LEU A 19 14.12 22.03 51.55
N LYS A 20 13.50 21.90 52.73
CA LYS A 20 12.06 22.14 52.89
C LYS A 20 11.67 23.61 52.70
N SER A 21 12.51 24.56 53.12
CA SER A 21 12.24 25.98 52.89
C SER A 21 12.45 26.39 51.44
N LEU A 22 13.37 25.73 50.72
CA LEU A 22 13.59 25.93 49.29
C LEU A 22 12.41 25.38 48.45
N LYS A 23 11.90 24.18 48.79
CA LYS A 23 10.74 23.58 48.11
C LYS A 23 9.44 24.36 48.30
N ARG A 24 9.30 25.12 49.40
CA ARG A 24 8.12 25.96 49.67
C ARG A 24 8.20 27.37 49.05
N LYS A 25 9.38 27.79 48.56
CA LYS A 25 9.59 29.10 47.91
C LYS A 25 9.54 29.05 46.38
N GLN A 26 9.57 27.86 45.80
CA GLN A 26 9.13 27.67 44.42
C GLN A 26 7.59 27.76 44.40
N PRO A 27 6.97 28.72 43.70
CA PRO A 27 5.55 28.62 43.40
C PRO A 27 5.35 27.36 42.57
N SER A 28 4.35 26.57 42.92
CA SER A 28 3.94 25.41 42.15
C SER A 28 3.46 25.85 40.76
N ASP A 29 4.36 25.88 39.80
CA ASP A 29 4.03 25.48 38.44
C ASP A 29 4.06 23.94 38.42
N PRO A 30 3.01 23.23 37.98
CA PRO A 30 3.01 21.78 37.99
C PRO A 30 3.83 21.27 36.82
N THR A 31 5.16 21.38 36.87
CA THR A 31 6.02 20.66 35.91
C THR A 31 7.42 20.43 36.47
N GLU A 32 7.60 19.29 37.12
CA GLU A 32 8.89 18.58 37.20
C GLU A 32 8.51 17.13 36.93
N ALA A 33 8.69 16.65 35.69
CA ALA A 33 9.95 16.05 35.25
C ALA A 33 10.28 14.80 36.09
N ASP A 34 9.50 13.74 35.86
CA ASP A 34 9.98 12.38 36.10
C ASP A 34 10.97 12.04 34.98
N ASP A 35 12.25 12.02 35.36
CA ASP A 35 13.29 11.32 34.64
C ASP A 35 12.99 9.82 34.73
N ASN A 36 12.77 9.21 33.56
CA ASN A 36 12.71 7.77 33.32
C ASN A 36 11.41 7.02 33.65
N THR A 37 10.29 7.46 33.07
CA THR A 37 9.10 6.62 32.86
C THR A 37 8.79 6.50 31.37
N LEU A 38 9.29 5.43 30.75
CA LEU A 38 8.60 4.78 29.63
C LEU A 38 7.31 4.15 30.19
N THR A 39 6.37 4.98 30.64
CA THR A 39 5.00 4.57 30.94
C THR A 39 4.23 4.64 29.65
N SER A 40 4.25 3.52 28.93
CA SER A 40 3.27 3.18 27.93
C SER A 40 1.91 3.00 28.61
N GLU A 41 1.18 4.08 28.82
CA GLU A 41 -0.26 4.03 29.13
C GLU A 41 -1.01 5.13 28.36
N ASP A 42 -2.11 4.71 27.73
CA ASP A 42 -3.13 5.42 26.94
C ASP A 42 -2.82 5.86 25.48
N PRO A 43 -3.39 5.15 24.47
CA PRO A 43 -3.22 5.46 23.04
C PRO A 43 -4.22 6.51 22.49
N ALA A 44 -4.83 7.36 23.35
CA ALA A 44 -6.01 8.15 22.94
C ALA A 44 -5.82 9.68 22.91
N GLN A 45 -4.65 10.21 23.27
CA GLN A 45 -4.36 11.63 23.07
C GLN A 45 -3.01 11.78 22.40
N SER A 46 -3.05 12.05 21.10
CA SER A 46 -1.88 12.47 20.32
C SER A 46 -1.39 13.82 20.85
N ALA A 47 -0.57 13.79 21.90
CA ALA A 47 0.19 14.98 22.29
C ALA A 47 1.02 15.40 21.07
N ASP A 48 0.90 16.67 20.69
CA ASP A 48 1.60 17.20 19.53
C ASP A 48 3.10 17.20 19.79
N VAL A 49 3.77 16.16 19.31
CA VAL A 49 5.21 15.94 19.47
C VAL A 49 6.04 17.07 18.86
N SER A 50 5.45 17.93 18.01
CA SER A 50 6.10 19.10 17.44
C SER A 50 6.41 20.21 18.46
N SER A 51 5.74 20.19 19.63
CA SER A 51 6.00 21.13 20.73
C SER A 51 7.28 20.84 21.53
N ILE A 52 7.87 19.65 21.34
CA ILE A 52 9.10 19.25 22.02
C ILE A 52 10.29 19.91 21.30
N ILE A 53 10.84 20.97 21.90
CA ILE A 53 11.99 21.70 21.35
C ILE A 53 13.27 20.87 21.54
N LEU A 54 13.69 20.18 20.48
CA LEU A 54 14.99 19.50 20.44
C LEU A 54 16.11 20.50 20.15
N SER A 55 16.89 20.85 21.17
CA SER A 55 18.06 21.71 21.02
C SER A 55 19.15 21.03 20.17
N GLY A 56 19.91 21.82 19.42
CA GLY A 56 21.03 21.33 18.60
C GLY A 56 20.67 20.81 17.19
N ARG A 57 19.40 20.85 16.78
CA ARG A 57 18.99 20.56 15.40
C ARG A 57 18.71 21.85 14.62
N ASN A 58 18.93 21.82 13.31
CA ASN A 58 18.62 22.91 12.37
C ASN A 58 17.23 22.75 11.71
N TYR A 59 16.30 22.06 12.37
CA TYR A 59 14.95 21.82 11.85
C TYR A 59 13.95 22.39 12.84
N ASP A 60 13.00 23.19 12.35
CA ASP A 60 11.90 23.71 13.14
C ASP A 60 10.62 22.90 12.84
N ALA A 61 10.12 22.20 13.87
CA ALA A 61 8.97 21.32 13.73
C ALA A 61 7.66 22.07 13.44
N THR A 62 7.58 23.36 13.80
CA THR A 62 6.38 24.17 13.60
C THR A 62 6.25 24.63 12.16
N THR A 63 7.35 25.11 11.58
CA THR A 63 7.43 25.57 10.19
C THR A 63 7.76 24.45 9.21
N ARG A 64 8.14 23.26 9.70
CA ARG A 64 8.64 22.11 8.93
C ARG A 64 9.78 22.45 7.98
N ALA A 65 10.52 23.52 8.30
CA ALA A 65 11.58 24.07 7.47
C ALA A 65 12.91 24.12 8.23
N PRO A 66 14.04 24.26 7.52
CA PRO A 66 15.31 24.53 8.17
C PRO A 66 15.32 25.88 8.88
N LYS A 67 15.92 25.95 10.07
CA LYS A 67 15.95 27.17 10.88
C LYS A 67 16.96 28.21 10.38
N LEU A 68 18.09 27.78 9.82
CA LEU A 68 19.16 28.65 9.36
C LEU A 68 19.97 28.02 8.21
N GLY A 69 20.44 28.83 7.26
CA GLY A 69 21.51 28.43 6.33
C GLY A 69 21.09 27.86 4.98
N PHE A 70 19.81 27.98 4.61
CA PHE A 70 19.33 27.62 3.27
C PHE A 70 18.61 28.82 2.65
N GLU A 71 19.04 29.25 1.45
CA GLU A 71 18.38 30.31 0.68
C GLU A 71 17.10 29.79 0.01
N ASN A 72 17.04 28.50 -0.30
CA ASN A 72 15.87 27.79 -0.80
C ASN A 72 15.58 26.61 0.14
N ASP A 73 14.31 26.42 0.52
CA ASP A 73 13.91 25.30 1.37
C ASP A 73 14.14 23.96 0.63
N PRO A 74 15.05 23.09 1.09
CA PRO A 74 15.31 21.81 0.45
C PRO A 74 14.11 20.86 0.52
N SER A 75 13.13 21.12 1.40
CA SER A 75 11.89 20.35 1.47
C SER A 75 10.87 20.73 0.38
N ALA A 76 11.05 21.88 -0.28
CA ALA A 76 10.19 22.34 -1.36
C ALA A 76 10.43 21.61 -2.69
N GLN A 77 11.42 20.71 -2.76
CA GLN A 77 11.63 19.86 -3.93
C GLN A 77 10.43 18.90 -4.10
N GLU A 78 9.82 18.89 -5.30
CA GLU A 78 8.46 18.36 -5.56
C GLU A 78 8.23 16.84 -5.32
N ASN A 79 9.21 16.09 -4.82
CA ASN A 79 9.12 14.63 -4.69
C ASN A 79 9.72 14.07 -3.38
N THR A 80 9.29 14.58 -2.23
CA THR A 80 9.67 14.03 -0.91
C THR A 80 8.83 12.79 -0.56
N LEU A 81 9.32 11.93 0.35
CA LEU A 81 8.55 10.75 0.79
C LEU A 81 7.39 11.16 1.70
N GLU A 82 7.56 12.28 2.38
CA GLU A 82 6.68 12.89 3.36
C GLU A 82 5.40 13.40 2.68
N THR A 83 5.53 14.04 1.51
CA THR A 83 4.40 14.47 0.69
C THR A 83 3.60 13.27 0.16
N LYS A 84 4.28 12.25 -0.39
CA LYS A 84 3.62 11.00 -0.83
C LYS A 84 2.92 10.27 0.31
N ALA A 85 3.54 10.19 1.48
CA ALA A 85 2.94 9.58 2.66
C ALA A 85 1.69 10.34 3.12
N GLN A 86 1.73 11.68 3.09
CA GLN A 86 0.57 12.52 3.41
C GLN A 86 -0.57 12.33 2.41
N GLU A 87 -0.28 12.23 1.11
CA GLU A 87 -1.27 11.92 0.07
C GLU A 87 -1.93 10.57 0.30
N LEU A 88 -1.15 9.52 0.59
CA LEU A 88 -1.68 8.19 0.89
C LEU A 88 -2.54 8.19 2.16
N ALA A 89 -2.11 8.90 3.21
CA ALA A 89 -2.90 9.04 4.43
C ALA A 89 -4.23 9.76 4.16
N ALA A 90 -4.20 10.85 3.38
CA ALA A 90 -5.41 11.57 2.99
C ALA A 90 -6.34 10.73 2.11
N ALA A 91 -5.79 9.96 1.16
CA ALA A 91 -6.56 9.06 0.31
C ALA A 91 -7.23 7.95 1.13
N THR A 92 -6.49 7.34 2.05
CA THR A 92 -7.02 6.29 2.95
C THR A 92 -8.12 6.84 3.85
N LYS A 93 -7.94 8.05 4.39
CA LYS A 93 -8.96 8.71 5.22
C LYS A 93 -10.23 9.01 4.43
N LYS A 94 -10.12 9.52 3.20
CA LYS A 94 -11.27 9.75 2.31
C LYS A 94 -12.01 8.46 1.98
N GLN A 95 -11.28 7.39 1.65
CA GLN A 95 -11.89 6.08 1.40
C GLN A 95 -12.64 5.55 2.62
N ALA A 96 -12.06 5.68 3.82
CA ALA A 96 -12.71 5.28 5.06
C ALA A 96 -13.97 6.12 5.36
N GLU A 97 -13.94 7.42 5.10
CA GLU A 97 -15.10 8.32 5.24
C GLU A 97 -16.19 7.99 4.21
N GLU A 98 -15.83 7.68 2.96
CA GLU A 98 -16.76 7.24 1.91
C GLU A 98 -17.41 5.90 2.24
N GLU A 99 -16.64 4.93 2.75
CA GLU A 99 -17.14 3.63 3.18
C GLU A 99 -18.05 3.78 4.41
N ALA A 100 -17.67 4.61 5.40
CA ALA A 100 -18.51 4.93 6.54
C ALA A 100 -19.81 5.62 6.11
N ALA A 101 -19.74 6.60 5.19
CA ALA A 101 -20.92 7.24 4.62
C ALA A 101 -21.79 6.28 3.78
N ALA A 102 -21.21 5.23 3.20
CA ALA A 102 -21.95 4.16 2.54
C ALA A 102 -22.63 3.21 3.55
N GLN A 103 -22.02 2.97 4.71
CA GLN A 103 -22.58 2.18 5.80
C GLN A 103 -23.65 2.94 6.62
N ASP A 104 -23.53 4.26 6.75
CA ASP A 104 -24.50 5.15 7.43
C ASP A 104 -25.77 5.40 6.60
N LYS A 105 -25.80 5.00 5.32
CA LYS A 105 -27.05 4.96 4.57
C LYS A 105 -27.96 3.93 5.24
N PRO A 106 -29.19 4.31 5.65
CA PRO A 106 -30.10 3.37 6.29
C PRO A 106 -30.26 2.15 5.38
N LEU A 107 -29.85 0.99 5.90
CA LEU A 107 -29.87 -0.26 5.16
C LEU A 107 -31.31 -0.50 4.72
N ASP A 108 -31.59 -0.34 3.43
CA ASP A 108 -32.95 -0.49 2.94
C ASP A 108 -33.34 -1.98 2.93
N LEU A 109 -34.12 -2.33 3.94
CA LEU A 109 -34.68 -3.66 4.17
C LEU A 109 -35.54 -4.17 3.02
N PHE A 110 -36.02 -3.30 2.11
CA PHE A 110 -36.74 -3.70 0.90
C PHE A 110 -35.80 -4.05 -0.27
N LYS A 111 -34.56 -3.54 -0.25
CA LYS A 111 -33.49 -3.93 -1.19
C LYS A 111 -32.84 -5.24 -0.74
N LEU A 112 -32.85 -5.52 0.56
CA LEU A 112 -32.60 -6.87 1.08
C LEU A 112 -33.83 -7.75 0.84
N GLN A 113 -33.91 -8.37 -0.34
CA GLN A 113 -34.89 -9.42 -0.59
C GLN A 113 -34.78 -10.53 0.49
N PRO A 114 -35.90 -11.13 0.94
CA PRO A 114 -35.83 -12.30 1.80
C PRO A 114 -35.03 -13.39 1.08
N LYS A 115 -33.84 -13.69 1.61
CA LYS A 115 -32.98 -14.75 1.06
C LYS A 115 -33.65 -16.11 1.29
N LYS A 116 -33.44 -17.04 0.36
CA LYS A 116 -33.93 -18.42 0.50
C LYS A 116 -33.32 -19.07 1.76
N PRO A 117 -34.05 -19.92 2.51
CA PRO A 117 -33.50 -20.59 3.70
C PRO A 117 -32.17 -21.31 3.47
N ASN A 118 -31.98 -21.92 2.29
CA ASN A 118 -30.76 -22.66 1.95
C ASN A 118 -29.69 -21.82 1.24
N TRP A 119 -29.79 -20.48 1.27
CA TRP A 119 -28.83 -19.62 0.56
C TRP A 119 -27.41 -19.75 1.10
N ASP A 120 -27.28 -20.00 2.40
CA ASP A 120 -26.00 -20.23 3.08
C ASP A 120 -25.40 -21.58 2.68
N LEU A 121 -26.23 -22.63 2.62
CA LEU A 121 -25.82 -23.94 2.11
C LEU A 121 -25.26 -23.85 0.70
N LYS A 122 -25.89 -23.04 -0.17
CA LYS A 122 -25.37 -22.82 -1.52
C LYS A 122 -24.01 -22.12 -1.48
N ARG A 123 -23.86 -21.05 -0.71
CA ARG A 123 -22.59 -20.33 -0.58
C ARG A 123 -21.45 -21.22 -0.06
N ASP A 124 -21.73 -21.99 0.98
CA ASP A 124 -20.76 -22.89 1.60
C ASP A 124 -20.42 -24.09 0.71
N LEU A 125 -21.39 -24.57 -0.07
CA LEU A 125 -21.17 -25.60 -1.09
C LEU A 125 -20.34 -25.05 -2.25
N ASP A 126 -20.69 -23.87 -2.77
CA ASP A 126 -19.99 -23.21 -3.88
C ASP A 126 -18.51 -23.03 -3.53
N ARG A 127 -18.19 -22.53 -2.33
CA ARG A 127 -16.80 -22.41 -1.84
C ARG A 127 -16.04 -23.74 -1.82
N LYS A 128 -16.70 -24.85 -1.49
CA LYS A 128 -16.10 -26.19 -1.52
C LYS A 128 -15.95 -26.71 -2.95
N LEU A 129 -16.90 -26.36 -3.82
CA LEU A 129 -16.90 -26.74 -5.23
C LEU A 129 -15.86 -25.96 -6.03
N ASP A 130 -15.47 -24.74 -5.68
CA ASP A 130 -14.48 -23.95 -6.44
C ASP A 130 -13.19 -24.73 -6.74
N ILE A 131 -12.64 -25.42 -5.72
CA ILE A 131 -11.41 -26.21 -5.89
C ILE A 131 -11.67 -27.46 -6.75
N LEU A 132 -12.89 -28.01 -6.69
CA LEU A 132 -13.28 -29.15 -7.52
C LEU A 132 -13.53 -28.73 -8.97
N ASN A 133 -14.18 -27.58 -9.18
CA ASN A 133 -14.51 -26.98 -10.47
C ASN A 133 -13.25 -26.77 -11.30
N VAL A 134 -12.18 -26.22 -10.71
CA VAL A 134 -10.88 -26.10 -11.39
C VAL A 134 -10.34 -27.45 -11.85
N ARG A 135 -10.49 -28.51 -11.04
CA ARG A 135 -10.04 -29.85 -11.43
C ARG A 135 -10.93 -30.47 -12.50
N THR A 136 -12.24 -30.26 -12.43
CA THR A 136 -13.18 -30.74 -13.45
C THR A 136 -12.95 -30.04 -14.77
N ASP A 137 -12.72 -28.73 -14.77
CA ASP A 137 -12.42 -27.96 -15.99
C ASP A 137 -11.11 -28.43 -16.64
N ASN A 138 -10.08 -28.67 -15.82
CA ASN A 138 -8.84 -29.27 -16.29
C ASN A 138 -9.04 -30.69 -16.85
N ALA A 139 -9.90 -31.50 -16.23
CA ALA A 139 -10.23 -32.84 -16.73
C ALA A 139 -11.02 -32.77 -18.05
N ILE A 140 -11.98 -31.85 -18.15
CA ILE A 140 -12.74 -31.57 -19.37
C ILE A 140 -11.79 -31.14 -20.48
N ALA A 141 -10.88 -30.20 -20.22
CA ALA A 141 -9.88 -29.76 -21.19
C ALA A 141 -8.99 -30.91 -21.68
N LYS A 142 -8.55 -31.80 -20.79
CA LYS A 142 -7.79 -33.01 -21.16
C LYS A 142 -8.60 -33.95 -22.05
N LEU A 143 -9.86 -34.20 -21.70
CA LEU A 143 -10.75 -35.06 -22.50
C LEU A 143 -11.04 -34.46 -23.87
N VAL A 144 -11.25 -33.14 -23.96
CA VAL A 144 -11.43 -32.43 -25.23
C VAL A 144 -10.17 -32.54 -26.09
N ARG A 145 -8.99 -32.31 -25.51
CA ARG A 145 -7.70 -32.48 -26.22
C ARG A 145 -7.55 -33.90 -26.77
N GLN A 146 -7.83 -34.92 -25.96
CA GLN A 146 -7.76 -36.32 -26.38
C GLN A 146 -8.76 -36.63 -27.50
N ARG A 147 -10.00 -36.14 -27.40
CA ARG A 147 -11.02 -36.33 -28.44
C ARG A 147 -10.63 -35.67 -29.75
N ILE A 148 -10.12 -34.44 -29.72
CA ILE A 148 -9.65 -33.74 -30.92
C ILE A 148 -8.47 -34.49 -31.54
N ALA A 149 -7.48 -34.89 -30.73
CA ALA A 149 -6.32 -35.64 -31.21
C ALA A 149 -6.72 -36.99 -31.85
N ALA A 150 -7.65 -37.73 -31.21
CA ALA A 150 -8.18 -38.98 -31.76
C ALA A 150 -8.95 -38.75 -33.08
N ALA A 151 -9.80 -37.72 -33.14
CA ALA A 151 -10.52 -37.37 -34.37
C ALA A 151 -9.57 -36.96 -35.50
N GLN A 152 -8.49 -36.23 -35.19
CA GLN A 152 -7.47 -35.87 -36.17
C GLN A 152 -6.64 -37.08 -36.61
N ALA A 153 -6.30 -37.99 -35.70
CA ALA A 153 -5.59 -39.23 -36.02
C ALA A 153 -6.43 -40.12 -36.96
N GLU A 154 -7.73 -40.28 -36.68
CA GLU A 154 -8.65 -41.02 -37.56
C GLU A 154 -8.82 -40.33 -38.92
N LYS A 155 -8.92 -38.99 -38.96
CA LYS A 155 -8.92 -38.25 -40.23
C LYS A 155 -7.64 -38.49 -41.02
N ARG A 156 -6.46 -38.38 -40.39
CA ARG A 156 -5.14 -38.64 -41.01
C ARG A 156 -5.03 -40.07 -41.53
N LYS A 157 -5.54 -41.05 -40.78
CA LYS A 157 -5.58 -42.46 -41.17
C LYS A 157 -6.52 -42.70 -42.35
N GLY A 158 -7.65 -42.00 -42.41
CA GLY A 158 -8.59 -42.03 -43.54
C GLY A 158 -8.11 -41.29 -44.79
N THR A 159 -7.19 -40.32 -44.65
CA THR A 159 -6.60 -39.57 -45.79
C THR A 159 -5.32 -40.18 -46.34
N GLY A 160 -4.84 -41.30 -45.79
CA GLY A 160 -3.78 -42.10 -46.42
C GLY A 160 -2.44 -41.36 -46.61
N VAL A 161 -2.10 -40.41 -45.73
CA VAL A 161 -0.77 -39.78 -45.71
C VAL A 161 0.08 -40.51 -44.69
N THR A 162 0.81 -41.53 -45.14
CA THR A 162 1.82 -42.22 -44.34
C THR A 162 3.16 -41.51 -44.43
N THR A 163 3.64 -41.08 -43.26
CA THR A 163 5.05 -41.07 -42.84
C THR A 163 6.01 -40.13 -43.59
N GLY A 164 6.49 -39.09 -42.89
CA GLY A 164 7.71 -38.40 -43.37
C GLY A 164 8.16 -37.10 -42.72
N ASN A 165 7.37 -36.40 -41.88
CA ASN A 165 7.87 -35.15 -41.26
C ASN A 165 7.24 -34.89 -39.87
N GLU A 166 7.76 -35.56 -38.83
CA GLU A 166 7.23 -35.51 -37.45
C GLU A 166 7.78 -34.35 -36.58
N GLY A 167 8.19 -33.22 -37.18
CA GLY A 167 8.77 -32.11 -36.41
C GLY A 167 8.06 -30.75 -36.48
N GLU A 168 7.35 -30.45 -37.56
CA GLU A 168 7.22 -29.03 -37.95
C GLU A 168 5.77 -28.52 -38.04
N ALA A 169 4.78 -29.40 -38.16
CA ALA A 169 3.43 -28.99 -38.57
C ALA A 169 2.45 -28.63 -37.44
N VAL A 170 2.89 -28.52 -36.17
CA VAL A 170 1.96 -28.28 -35.03
C VAL A 170 2.34 -27.03 -34.19
N GLY A 171 3.44 -26.35 -34.51
CA GLY A 171 3.90 -25.15 -33.77
C GLY A 171 3.88 -23.83 -34.57
N MET A 172 3.59 -23.88 -35.86
CA MET A 172 3.84 -22.74 -36.77
C MET A 172 2.77 -21.65 -36.70
N GLU A 173 1.51 -22.02 -36.43
CA GLU A 173 0.38 -21.07 -36.48
C GLU A 173 0.42 -20.02 -35.34
N GLY A 174 1.02 -20.34 -34.19
CA GLY A 174 1.17 -19.38 -33.09
C GLY A 174 2.34 -18.40 -33.28
N ALA A 175 3.45 -18.87 -33.86
CA ALA A 175 4.61 -18.03 -34.16
C ALA A 175 4.33 -17.07 -35.32
N GLU A 176 3.64 -17.57 -36.35
CA GLU A 176 3.23 -16.79 -37.52
C GLU A 176 2.24 -15.68 -37.16
N LEU A 177 1.32 -15.93 -36.22
CA LEU A 177 0.38 -14.90 -35.74
C LEU A 177 1.09 -13.81 -34.94
N LEU A 178 2.12 -14.17 -34.15
CA LEU A 178 2.92 -13.22 -33.36
C LEU A 178 3.88 -12.40 -34.23
N GLU A 179 4.42 -13.01 -35.28
CA GLU A 179 5.22 -12.31 -36.29
C GLU A 179 4.35 -11.36 -37.12
N ALA A 180 3.13 -11.77 -37.48
CA ALA A 180 2.16 -10.91 -38.15
C ALA A 180 1.73 -9.70 -37.29
N THR A 181 1.59 -9.87 -35.97
CA THR A 181 1.27 -8.73 -35.08
C THR A 181 2.43 -7.76 -34.96
N ASN A 182 3.67 -8.27 -34.84
CA ASN A 182 4.85 -7.42 -34.71
C ASN A 182 5.17 -6.65 -36.01
N LEU A 183 4.91 -7.25 -37.17
CA LEU A 183 5.02 -6.58 -38.47
C LEU A 183 4.00 -5.43 -38.59
N ARG A 184 2.75 -5.67 -38.19
CA ARG A 184 1.70 -4.66 -38.21
C ARG A 184 1.98 -3.48 -37.29
N GLU A 185 2.45 -3.75 -36.08
CA GLU A 185 2.80 -2.70 -35.12
C GLU A 185 3.95 -1.81 -35.64
N LYS A 186 4.93 -2.42 -36.31
CA LYS A 186 6.03 -1.69 -36.94
C LYS A 186 5.59 -0.86 -38.16
N GLU A 187 4.68 -1.39 -38.98
CA GLU A 187 4.09 -0.64 -40.10
C GLU A 187 3.29 0.57 -39.61
N ASP A 188 2.49 0.40 -38.54
CA ASP A 188 1.70 1.47 -37.93
C ASP A 188 2.61 2.59 -37.37
N GLU A 189 3.75 2.25 -36.74
CA GLU A 189 4.74 3.22 -36.26
C GLU A 189 5.44 4.00 -37.39
N GLU A 190 5.79 3.32 -38.47
CA GLU A 190 6.41 3.96 -39.64
C GLU A 190 5.43 4.87 -40.39
N GLU A 191 4.14 4.50 -40.44
CA GLU A 191 3.07 5.36 -40.96
C GLU A 191 2.86 6.59 -40.08
N ALA A 192 2.79 6.44 -38.75
CA ALA A 192 2.68 7.58 -37.84
C ALA A 192 3.84 8.56 -37.99
N ARG A 193 5.09 8.07 -38.13
CA ARG A 193 6.25 8.94 -38.37
C ARG A 193 6.15 9.68 -39.71
N ARG A 194 5.67 9.01 -40.76
CA ARG A 194 5.46 9.62 -42.07
C ARG A 194 4.37 10.68 -42.04
N GLU A 195 3.30 10.44 -41.27
CA GLU A 195 2.22 11.42 -41.08
C GLU A 195 2.70 12.64 -40.30
N GLU A 196 3.54 12.47 -39.27
CA GLU A 196 4.15 13.59 -38.54
C GLU A 196 5.10 14.40 -39.44
N GLU A 197 5.95 13.75 -40.25
CA GLU A 197 6.81 14.42 -41.23
C GLU A 197 5.98 15.20 -42.26
N ALA A 198 4.92 14.59 -42.81
CA ALA A 198 4.02 15.25 -43.76
C ALA A 198 3.23 16.41 -43.11
N GLN A 199 2.86 16.30 -41.84
CA GLN A 199 2.19 17.35 -41.09
C GLN A 199 3.14 18.51 -40.77
N ALA A 200 4.41 18.23 -40.48
CA ALA A 200 5.44 19.24 -40.29
C ALA A 200 5.74 20.00 -41.59
N ASP A 201 5.89 19.30 -42.72
CA ASP A 201 6.09 19.90 -44.05
C ASP A 201 4.90 20.77 -44.47
N LEU A 202 3.68 20.36 -44.12
CA LEU A 202 2.46 21.15 -44.37
C LEU A 202 2.42 22.43 -43.52
N LEU A 203 2.99 22.41 -42.30
CA LEU A 203 3.05 23.55 -41.40
C LEU A 203 4.14 24.57 -41.78
N ASP A 204 5.27 24.12 -42.35
CA ASP A 204 6.38 24.98 -42.81
C ASP A 204 6.13 25.57 -44.21
N GLY A 205 5.19 24.99 -44.97
CA GLY A 205 4.79 25.45 -46.30
C GLY A 205 3.71 26.54 -46.35
N SER A 206 3.24 27.07 -45.21
CA SER A 206 2.23 28.12 -45.09
C SER A 206 2.77 29.42 -44.51
#